data_AF-A0A9E4UDM1-F1
#
_entry.id   AF-A0A9E4UDM1-F1
#
_cell.length_a   1.000
_cell.length_b   1.000
_cell.length_c   1.000
_cell.angle_alpha   90.00
_cell.angle_beta   90.00
_cell.angle_gamma   90.00
#
_symmetry.space_group_name_H-M   'P 1'
#
loop_
_entity.id
_entity.type
_entity.pdbx_description
1 polymer ?
#
loop_
_entity_poly.entity_id
_entity_poly.type
_entity_poly.pdbx_seq_one_letter_code
_entity_poly.pdbx_strand_id
1 'polypeptide(L)'
;MATAKKLFGTCWKLDPSQEEHYLRFASEHPDLMCSEAPTELLEAAASDAEPTKFLEEFFAVGYTGWLAQKHGRRIHPPQDLVDRAVIVLWLRACLLNTDRLLGRTDGDQDTLFFSDEGLY
;
A
#
# COMPACT_ATOMS: atom_id res chain seq x y z
N MET A 1 22.12 -32.81 -7.59
CA MET A 1 22.55 -31.98 -6.44
C MET A 1 22.27 -30.52 -6.78
N ALA A 2 21.08 -30.03 -6.42
CA ALA A 2 20.76 -28.61 -6.57
C ALA A 2 21.21 -27.92 -5.28
N THR A 3 22.22 -27.06 -5.41
CA THR A 3 22.84 -26.35 -4.30
C THR A 3 21.90 -25.27 -3.80
N ALA A 4 21.23 -25.56 -2.68
CA ALA A 4 20.65 -24.55 -1.81
C ALA A 4 21.79 -23.70 -1.22
N LYS A 5 21.75 -22.38 -1.48
CA LYS A 5 22.34 -21.34 -0.62
C LYS A 5 21.95 -19.94 -1.13
N LYS A 6 20.89 -19.39 -0.56
CA LYS A 6 20.81 -17.95 -0.24
C LYS A 6 20.27 -17.88 1.19
N LEU A 7 21.21 -17.90 2.11
CA LEU A 7 21.01 -17.72 3.54
C LEU A 7 21.40 -16.27 3.86
N PHE A 8 20.52 -15.57 4.57
CA PHE A 8 20.70 -14.30 5.30
C PHE A 8 21.12 -13.06 4.48
N GLY A 9 20.21 -12.07 4.42
CA GLY A 9 20.61 -10.67 4.15
C GLY A 9 19.74 -9.82 3.21
N THR A 10 18.51 -10.19 2.86
CA THR A 10 17.63 -9.28 2.11
C THR A 10 16.93 -8.35 3.08
N CYS A 11 17.56 -7.20 3.32
CA CYS A 11 16.85 -5.97 3.65
C CYS A 11 15.61 -5.92 2.74
N TRP A 12 14.42 -5.90 3.32
CA TRP A 12 13.08 -5.98 2.74
C TRP A 12 12.76 -4.90 1.68
N LYS A 13 13.78 -4.17 1.19
CA LYS A 13 13.65 -3.20 0.11
C LYS A 13 13.32 -3.91 -1.18
N LEU A 14 12.12 -3.61 -1.68
CA LEU A 14 11.74 -3.80 -3.07
C LEU A 14 12.83 -3.21 -3.97
N ASP A 15 13.22 -3.93 -5.01
CA ASP A 15 14.16 -3.38 -5.98
C ASP A 15 13.44 -2.37 -6.90
N PRO A 16 14.17 -1.47 -7.59
CA PRO A 16 13.55 -0.42 -8.38
C PRO A 16 12.59 -0.90 -9.49
N SER A 17 12.80 -2.12 -10.03
CA SER A 17 11.90 -2.66 -11.05
C SER A 17 10.56 -3.10 -10.46
N GLN A 18 10.57 -3.58 -9.21
CA GLN A 18 9.35 -3.89 -8.46
C GLN A 18 8.64 -2.62 -8.01
N GLU A 19 9.38 -1.59 -7.59
CA GLU A 19 8.79 -0.30 -7.25
C GLU A 19 8.03 0.29 -8.45
N GLU A 20 8.63 0.33 -9.64
CA GLU A 20 7.95 0.81 -10.85
C GLU A 20 6.71 -0.04 -11.21
N HIS A 21 6.80 -1.36 -11.03
CA HIS A 21 5.67 -2.26 -11.22
C HIS A 21 4.52 -1.92 -10.28
N TYR A 22 4.79 -1.70 -9.00
CA TYR A 22 3.75 -1.37 -8.01
C TYR A 22 3.18 0.03 -8.19
N LEU A 23 3.97 1.01 -8.63
CA LEU A 23 3.45 2.33 -8.99
C LEU A 23 2.45 2.24 -10.15
N ARG A 24 2.77 1.44 -11.18
CA ARG A 24 1.85 1.18 -12.28
C ARG A 24 0.60 0.45 -11.79
N PHE A 25 0.77 -0.59 -10.99
CA PHE A 25 -0.33 -1.35 -10.39
C PHE A 25 -1.30 -0.45 -9.60
N ALA A 26 -0.80 0.46 -8.75
CA ALA A 26 -1.64 1.41 -8.02
C ALA A 26 -2.43 2.34 -8.94
N SER A 27 -1.84 2.75 -10.06
CA SER A 27 -2.51 3.60 -11.06
C SER A 27 -3.59 2.87 -11.86
N GLU A 28 -3.40 1.56 -12.10
CA GLU A 28 -4.28 0.71 -12.89
C GLU A 28 -5.42 0.10 -12.06
N HIS A 29 -5.20 -0.08 -10.76
CA HIS A 29 -6.15 -0.66 -9.81
C HIS A 29 -6.47 0.26 -8.62
N PRO A 30 -7.09 1.44 -8.84
CA PRO A 30 -7.50 2.32 -7.73
C PRO A 30 -8.64 1.75 -6.86
N ASP A 31 -9.33 0.73 -7.37
CA ASP A 31 -10.41 -0.01 -6.75
C ASP A 31 -9.94 -1.27 -5.98
N LEU A 32 -8.63 -1.42 -5.78
CA LEU A 32 -8.02 -2.52 -5.02
C LEU A 32 -8.69 -2.69 -3.65
N MET A 33 -9.08 -3.92 -3.31
CA MET A 33 -9.61 -4.25 -1.98
C MET A 33 -8.49 -4.51 -0.99
N CYS A 34 -8.71 -4.25 0.31
CA CYS A 34 -7.74 -4.57 1.37
C CYS A 34 -7.39 -6.07 1.43
N SER A 35 -8.35 -6.94 1.14
CA SER A 35 -8.14 -8.39 1.01
C SER A 35 -7.22 -8.78 -0.14
N GLU A 36 -7.13 -7.94 -1.18
CA GLU A 36 -6.32 -8.15 -2.38
C GLU A 36 -4.95 -7.46 -2.32
N ALA A 37 -4.68 -6.70 -1.24
CA ALA A 37 -3.44 -5.96 -1.10
C ALA A 37 -2.19 -6.88 -1.19
N PRO A 38 -1.20 -6.58 -2.05
CA PRO A 38 0.00 -7.41 -2.19
C PRO A 38 0.76 -7.56 -0.88
N THR A 39 1.10 -8.79 -0.51
CA THR A 39 1.77 -9.11 0.77
C THR A 39 3.11 -8.39 0.89
N GLU A 40 3.86 -8.30 -0.20
CA GLU A 40 5.16 -7.63 -0.27
C GLU A 40 5.06 -6.14 0.11
N LEU A 41 3.96 -5.47 -0.28
CA LEU A 41 3.71 -4.08 0.10
C LEU A 41 3.30 -3.94 1.56
N LEU A 42 2.53 -4.88 2.08
CA LEU A 42 2.16 -4.90 3.51
C LEU A 42 3.37 -5.14 4.40
N GLU A 43 4.25 -6.06 4.01
CA GLU A 43 5.52 -6.33 4.69
C GLU A 43 6.44 -5.10 4.64
N ALA A 44 6.58 -4.47 3.46
CA ALA A 44 7.38 -3.25 3.29
C ALA A 44 6.80 -2.05 4.05
N ALA A 45 5.48 -1.96 4.21
CA ALA A 45 4.85 -0.94 5.03
C ALA A 45 5.18 -1.13 6.52
N ALA A 46 5.12 -2.37 7.00
CA ALA A 46 5.30 -2.70 8.41
C ALA A 46 6.76 -2.81 8.87
N SER A 47 7.74 -2.71 7.95
CA SER A 47 9.15 -2.93 8.24
C SER A 47 9.92 -1.71 8.73
N ASP A 48 9.38 -0.51 8.52
CA ASP A 48 9.98 0.76 8.96
C ASP A 48 9.03 1.56 9.86
N ALA A 49 9.59 2.52 10.60
CA ALA A 49 8.83 3.38 11.52
C ALA A 49 8.04 4.50 10.82
N GLU A 50 8.35 4.78 9.55
CA GLU A 50 7.73 5.80 8.70
C GLU A 50 7.66 5.25 7.26
N PRO A 51 6.71 5.71 6.42
CA PRO A 51 6.65 5.26 5.03
C PRO A 51 7.92 5.69 4.29
N THR A 52 8.45 4.80 3.45
CA THR A 52 9.53 5.15 2.53
C THR A 52 9.00 6.06 1.42
N LYS A 53 9.89 6.79 0.72
CA LYS A 53 9.49 7.61 -0.44
C LYS A 53 8.71 6.84 -1.51
N PHE A 54 9.08 5.58 -1.73
CA PHE A 54 8.34 4.70 -2.64
C PHE A 54 6.91 4.46 -2.13
N LEU A 55 6.73 4.16 -0.84
CA LEU A 55 5.40 3.95 -0.25
C LEU A 55 4.58 5.23 -0.27
N GLU A 56 5.19 6.39 0.02
CA GLU A 56 4.53 7.69 -0.10
C GLU A 56 3.97 7.90 -1.53
N GLU A 57 4.79 7.65 -2.55
CA GLU A 57 4.38 7.78 -3.95
C GLU A 57 3.30 6.74 -4.32
N PHE A 58 3.48 5.49 -3.90
CA PHE A 58 2.54 4.40 -4.14
C PHE A 58 1.14 4.72 -3.57
N PHE A 59 1.07 5.13 -2.30
CA PHE A 59 -0.21 5.51 -1.69
C PHE A 59 -0.79 6.77 -2.30
N ALA A 60 0.02 7.77 -2.66
CA ALA A 60 -0.46 8.98 -3.32
C ALA A 60 -1.05 8.70 -4.71
N VAL A 61 -0.41 7.83 -5.51
CA VAL A 61 -0.90 7.41 -6.82
C VAL A 61 -2.23 6.68 -6.69
N GLY A 62 -2.31 5.66 -5.83
CA GLY A 62 -3.54 4.90 -5.62
C GLY A 62 -4.68 5.77 -5.06
N TYR A 63 -4.37 6.63 -4.09
CA TYR A 63 -5.34 7.55 -3.48
C TYR A 63 -5.94 8.54 -4.48
N THR A 64 -5.10 9.18 -5.30
CA THR A 64 -5.58 10.12 -6.32
C THR A 64 -6.33 9.41 -7.44
N GLY A 65 -5.95 8.18 -7.78
CA GLY A 65 -6.71 7.30 -8.67
C GLY A 65 -8.11 6.99 -8.12
N TRP A 66 -8.19 6.62 -6.84
CA TRP A 66 -9.44 6.32 -6.15
C TRP A 66 -10.35 7.55 -6.08
N LEU A 67 -9.81 8.72 -5.73
CA LEU A 67 -10.56 9.99 -5.75
C LEU A 67 -11.11 10.28 -7.15
N ALA A 68 -10.31 10.05 -8.20
CA ALA A 68 -10.75 10.29 -9.57
C ALA A 68 -11.92 9.38 -9.96
N GLN A 69 -11.87 8.10 -9.57
CA GLN A 69 -12.98 7.16 -9.78
C GLN A 69 -14.23 7.56 -8.99
N LYS A 70 -14.08 7.82 -7.69
CA LYS A 70 -15.16 8.22 -6.78
C LYS A 70 -15.96 9.41 -7.30
N HIS A 71 -15.28 10.41 -7.86
CA HIS A 71 -15.91 11.63 -8.34
C HIS A 71 -16.21 11.62 -9.84
N GLY A 72 -15.87 10.54 -10.56
CA GLY A 72 -16.06 10.42 -12.01
C GLY A 72 -15.26 11.44 -12.83
N ARG A 73 -14.23 12.06 -12.26
CA ARG A 73 -13.36 13.06 -12.92
C ARG A 73 -12.01 13.13 -12.23
N ARG A 74 -10.97 13.51 -12.96
CA ARG A 74 -9.66 13.77 -12.37
C ARG A 74 -9.74 14.95 -11.41
N ILE A 75 -9.25 14.76 -10.18
CA ILE A 75 -9.17 15.79 -9.15
C ILE A 75 -7.70 15.99 -8.80
N HIS A 76 -7.34 17.24 -8.55
CA HIS A 76 -6.06 17.62 -7.99
C HIS A 76 -6.29 18.06 -6.55
N PRO A 77 -6.30 17.11 -5.58
CA PRO A 77 -6.49 17.46 -4.18
C PRO A 77 -5.33 18.35 -3.70
N PRO A 78 -5.57 19.21 -2.70
CA PRO A 78 -4.50 19.89 -1.96
C PRO A 78 -3.45 18.89 -1.44
N GLN A 79 -2.18 19.26 -1.46
CA GLN A 79 -1.08 18.36 -1.07
C GLN A 79 -1.20 17.90 0.39
N ASP A 80 -1.64 18.77 1.29
CA ASP A 80 -1.84 18.45 2.71
C ASP A 80 -2.91 17.37 2.94
N LEU A 81 -3.88 17.27 2.04
CA LEU A 81 -4.89 16.21 2.05
C LEU A 81 -4.27 14.89 1.58
N VAL A 82 -3.45 14.91 0.53
CA VAL A 82 -2.73 13.72 0.04
C VAL A 82 -1.77 13.20 1.10
N ASP A 83 -0.98 14.09 1.73
CA ASP A 83 0.00 13.72 2.74
C ASP A 83 -0.69 13.02 3.94
N ARG A 84 -1.85 13.53 4.38
CA ARG A 84 -2.66 12.89 5.43
C ARG A 84 -3.19 11.53 5.00
N ALA A 85 -3.72 11.43 3.78
CA ALA A 85 -4.20 10.17 3.23
C ALA A 85 -3.08 9.12 3.17
N VAL A 86 -1.88 9.50 2.72
CA VAL A 86 -0.70 8.62 2.70
C VAL A 86 -0.41 8.03 4.07
N ILE A 87 -0.42 8.84 5.13
CA ILE A 87 -0.15 8.36 6.49
C ILE A 87 -1.21 7.36 6.96
N VAL A 88 -2.51 7.66 6.78
CA VAL A 88 -3.57 6.77 7.25
C VAL A 88 -3.64 5.47 6.45
N LEU A 89 -3.40 5.53 5.13
CA LEU A 89 -3.36 4.36 4.27
C LEU A 89 -2.13 3.47 4.55
N TRP A 90 -0.99 4.08 4.84
CA TRP A 90 0.19 3.35 5.30
C TRP A 90 -0.06 2.66 6.65
N LEU A 91 -0.67 3.35 7.62
CA LEU A 91 -1.06 2.74 8.90
C LEU A 91 -2.02 1.56 8.71
N ARG A 92 -3.01 1.68 7.81
CA ARG A 92 -3.88 0.57 7.43
C ARG A 92 -3.07 -0.61 6.89
N ALA A 93 -2.12 -0.38 5.99
CA ALA A 93 -1.27 -1.45 5.46
C ALA A 93 -0.46 -2.17 6.56
N CYS A 94 0.06 -1.44 7.54
CA CYS A 94 0.74 -2.00 8.71
C CYS A 94 -0.18 -2.89 9.56
N LEU A 95 -1.43 -2.45 9.78
CA LEU A 95 -2.44 -3.22 10.51
C LEU A 95 -2.85 -4.48 9.75
N LEU A 96 -3.11 -4.37 8.45
CA LEU A 96 -3.41 -5.51 7.59
C LEU A 96 -2.29 -6.55 7.60
N ASN A 97 -1.02 -6.12 7.59
CA ASN A 97 0.11 -7.03 7.74
C ASN A 97 0.05 -7.77 9.09
N THR A 98 -0.19 -7.03 10.17
CA THR A 98 -0.29 -7.59 11.53
C THR A 98 -1.41 -8.62 11.63
N ASP A 99 -2.58 -8.33 11.06
CA ASP A 99 -3.72 -9.24 11.07
C ASP A 99 -3.43 -10.51 10.28
N ARG A 100 -2.79 -10.39 9.10
CA ARG A 100 -2.35 -11.55 8.32
C ARG A 100 -1.38 -12.43 9.12
N LEU A 101 -0.40 -11.82 9.80
CA LEU A 101 0.56 -12.55 10.64
C LEU A 101 -0.10 -13.25 11.84
N LEU A 102 -1.16 -12.65 12.40
CA LEU A 102 -1.90 -13.20 13.53
C LEU A 102 -3.04 -14.16 13.11
N GLY A 103 -3.25 -14.37 11.80
CA GLY A 103 -4.37 -15.14 11.28
C GLY A 103 -5.74 -14.53 11.59
N ARG A 104 -5.80 -13.21 11.77
CA ARG A 104 -7.02 -12.44 11.99
C ARG A 104 -7.56 -11.94 10.66
N THR A 105 -8.88 -11.81 10.61
CA THR A 105 -9.59 -11.15 9.51
C THR A 105 -10.43 -10.06 10.16
N ASP A 106 -9.74 -9.01 10.61
CA ASP A 106 -10.41 -7.83 11.15
C ASP A 106 -11.05 -7.04 10.00
N GLY A 107 -12.07 -6.23 10.33
CA GLY A 107 -13.19 -5.83 9.47
C GLY A 107 -12.91 -5.01 8.20
N ASP A 108 -11.66 -4.73 7.86
CA ASP A 108 -11.29 -3.90 6.71
C ASP A 108 -11.16 -4.68 5.39
N GLN A 109 -11.25 -6.01 5.40
CA GLN A 109 -11.03 -6.86 4.22
C GLN A 109 -11.90 -6.49 3.01
N ASP A 110 -13.14 -6.07 3.27
CA ASP A 110 -14.14 -5.69 2.26
C ASP A 110 -14.16 -4.17 1.98
N THR A 111 -13.10 -3.44 2.39
CA THR A 111 -12.95 -2.02 2.10
C THR A 111 -11.92 -1.76 1.01
N LEU A 112 -12.05 -0.62 0.34
CA LEU A 112 -11.12 -0.17 -0.68
C LEU A 112 -9.80 0.25 -0.05
N PHE A 113 -8.70 -0.37 -0.51
CA PHE A 113 -7.37 -0.22 0.03
C PHE A 113 -6.86 1.22 -0.02
N PHE A 114 -7.17 1.95 -1.09
CA PHE A 114 -6.77 3.35 -1.28
C PHE A 114 -7.80 4.38 -0.80
N SER A 115 -8.88 3.95 -0.14
CA SER A 115 -9.90 4.87 0.38
C SER A 115 -9.56 5.34 1.80
N ASP A 116 -9.52 6.65 2.04
CA ASP A 116 -9.34 7.22 3.38
C ASP A 116 -10.67 7.45 4.14
N GLU A 117 -11.79 6.96 3.60
CA GLU A 117 -13.10 7.11 4.24
C GLU A 117 -13.17 6.33 5.55
N GLY A 118 -13.59 7.01 6.62
CA GLY A 118 -13.74 6.39 7.94
C GLY A 118 -12.44 6.13 8.69
N LEU A 119 -11.29 6.64 8.19
CA LEU A 119 -9.97 6.44 8.81
C LEU A 119 -9.48 7.57 9.73
N TYR A 120 -10.24 8.67 9.86
CA TYR A 120 -9.87 9.84 10.67
C TYR A 120 -10.63 9.92 12.00
#